data_AF-T1A4M8-F1
#
_entry.id   AF-T1A4M8-F1
#
_cell.length_a   1.000
_cell.length_b   1.000
_cell.length_c   1.000
_cell.angle_alpha   90.00
_cell.angle_beta   90.00
_cell.angle_gamma   90.00
#
_symmetry.space_group_name_H-M   'P 1'
#
loop_
_entity.id
_entity.type
_entity.pdbx_description
1 polymer ?
#
loop_
_entity_poly.entity_id
_entity_poly.type
_entity_poly.pdbx_seq_one_letter_code
_entity_poly.pdbx_strand_id
1 'polypeptide(L)'
;MYAEGQRRYVESLSSYARQFLSMMEKPDVDAIEGLSPAISIEQKSTSHNPRSTVGTITEVHDYLRLLYARAGTPHCPEHGIPLAAQTVSQMVDAALALDADRRWMLLAPVVRERKGEHVQVFEALRAQGFVRARVDGTVVDLDAVPALTLRQKHSIEAVVDRFRPRPELKQRLAESFETALRLGEGLALVIDMDAGQESPSAAGGSALPTIAGRAGALDARAAPQVFSSRYSCPVCDYSLPELEPRLFSFNSPLGAC
;
A
#
# COMPACT_ATOMS: atom_id res chain seq x y z
N MET A 1 7.31 -50.82 -19.73
CA MET A 1 6.81 -50.25 -18.45
C MET A 1 6.26 -48.83 -18.63
N TYR A 2 7.04 -47.87 -19.15
CA TYR A 2 6.60 -46.48 -19.35
C TYR A 2 5.33 -46.34 -20.22
N ALA A 3 5.30 -46.95 -21.41
CA ALA A 3 4.15 -46.90 -22.32
C ALA A 3 2.84 -47.42 -21.70
N GLU A 4 2.92 -48.49 -20.91
CA GLU A 4 1.77 -49.05 -20.21
C GLU A 4 1.31 -48.16 -19.05
N GLY A 5 2.24 -47.52 -18.33
CA GLY A 5 1.93 -46.54 -17.30
C GLY A 5 1.26 -45.27 -17.85
N GLN A 6 1.74 -44.76 -18.99
CA GLN A 6 1.15 -43.61 -19.66
C GLN A 6 -0.25 -43.92 -20.20
N ARG A 7 -0.46 -45.12 -20.77
CA ARG A 7 -1.78 -45.60 -21.20
C ARG A 7 -2.78 -45.64 -20.04
N ARG A 8 -2.40 -46.28 -18.92
CA ARG A 8 -3.26 -46.37 -17.73
C ARG A 8 -3.59 -44.99 -17.13
N TYR A 9 -2.65 -44.05 -17.17
CA TYR A 9 -2.92 -42.66 -16.76
C TYR A 9 -3.96 -41.99 -17.66
N VAL A 10 -3.82 -42.08 -18.99
CA VAL A 10 -4.78 -41.52 -19.95
C VAL A 10 -6.17 -42.17 -19.79
N GLU A 11 -6.21 -43.48 -19.52
CA GLU A 11 -7.44 -44.22 -19.24
C GLU A 11 -8.12 -43.84 -17.91
N SER A 12 -7.40 -43.22 -16.98
CA SER A 12 -7.98 -42.69 -15.74
C SER A 12 -8.63 -41.31 -15.91
N LEU A 13 -8.34 -40.60 -17.01
CA LEU A 13 -8.90 -39.28 -17.30
C LEU A 13 -10.36 -39.37 -17.78
N SER A 14 -11.08 -38.24 -17.72
CA SER A 14 -12.49 -38.15 -18.15
C SER A 14 -12.66 -38.51 -19.63
N SER A 15 -13.86 -38.98 -20.00
CA SER A 15 -14.20 -39.33 -21.39
C SER A 15 -13.96 -38.19 -22.39
N TYR A 16 -14.14 -36.94 -21.96
CA TYR A 16 -13.85 -35.74 -22.75
C TYR A 16 -12.35 -35.51 -22.94
N ALA A 17 -11.54 -35.64 -21.87
CA ALA A 17 -10.09 -35.44 -21.96
C ALA A 17 -9.42 -36.47 -22.89
N ARG A 18 -9.96 -37.69 -22.98
CA ARG A 18 -9.47 -38.73 -23.89
C ARG A 18 -9.68 -38.39 -25.37
N GLN A 19 -10.62 -37.51 -25.72
CA GLN A 19 -10.85 -37.11 -27.12
C GLN A 19 -9.68 -36.31 -27.71
N PHE A 20 -8.88 -35.64 -26.86
CA PHE A 20 -7.77 -34.78 -27.28
C PHE A 20 -6.40 -35.44 -27.16
N LEU A 21 -6.34 -36.65 -26.61
CA LEU A 21 -5.09 -37.39 -26.43
C LEU A 21 -4.99 -38.44 -27.52
N SER A 22 -3.92 -38.39 -28.31
CA SER A 22 -3.63 -39.40 -29.33
C SER A 22 -3.58 -40.78 -28.67
N MET A 23 -4.35 -41.74 -29.20
CA MET A 23 -4.28 -43.13 -28.73
C MET A 23 -2.85 -43.62 -28.92
N MET A 24 -2.15 -43.84 -27.82
CA MET A 24 -0.82 -44.43 -27.85
C MET A 24 -0.92 -45.89 -28.27
N GLU A 25 0.04 -46.37 -29.06
CA GLU A 25 0.12 -47.79 -29.39
C GLU A 25 0.30 -48.62 -28.11
N LYS A 26 -0.46 -49.73 -28.03
CA LYS A 26 -0.38 -50.65 -26.90
C LYS A 26 1.01 -51.28 -26.90
N PRO A 27 1.74 -51.29 -25.76
CA PRO A 27 3.02 -51.96 -25.68
C PRO A 27 2.87 -53.48 -25.89
N ASP A 28 3.88 -54.09 -26.51
CA ASP A 28 3.94 -55.53 -26.80
C ASP A 28 4.20 -56.33 -25.52
N VAL A 29 3.13 -56.60 -24.77
CA VAL A 29 3.14 -57.40 -23.54
C VAL A 29 1.85 -58.23 -23.43
N ASP A 30 1.97 -59.48 -23.01
CA ASP A 30 0.84 -60.41 -22.87
C ASP A 30 -0.05 -60.08 -21.67
N ALA A 31 0.54 -59.94 -20.48
CA ALA A 31 -0.15 -59.56 -19.25
C ALA A 31 0.79 -58.87 -18.26
N ILE A 32 0.29 -57.84 -17.57
CA ILE A 32 1.01 -57.17 -16.48
C ILE A 32 0.01 -56.68 -15.42
N GLU A 33 0.19 -57.17 -14.20
CA GLU A 33 -0.68 -56.89 -13.05
C GLU A 33 0.08 -56.11 -11.97
N GLY A 34 -0.63 -55.42 -11.08
CA GLY A 34 -0.02 -54.70 -9.96
C GLY A 34 0.74 -53.41 -10.30
N LEU A 35 0.56 -52.83 -11.49
CA LEU A 35 1.20 -51.55 -11.84
C LEU A 35 0.57 -50.38 -11.09
N SER A 36 1.39 -49.66 -10.34
CA SER A 36 1.08 -48.30 -9.86
C SER A 36 1.13 -47.30 -11.02
N PRO A 37 0.48 -46.12 -10.88
CA PRO A 37 0.68 -45.01 -11.81
C PRO A 37 2.18 -44.73 -12.00
N ALA A 38 2.66 -44.78 -13.24
CA ALA A 38 4.08 -44.61 -13.52
C ALA A 38 4.38 -43.16 -13.92
N ILE A 39 5.43 -42.59 -13.32
CA ILE A 39 6.02 -41.31 -13.72
C ILE A 39 7.39 -41.63 -14.31
N SER A 40 7.68 -41.17 -15.53
CA SER A 40 9.03 -41.26 -16.10
C SER A 40 9.80 -39.98 -15.83
N ILE A 41 11.04 -40.14 -15.36
CA ILE A 41 11.99 -39.06 -15.17
C ILE A 41 13.11 -39.29 -16.20
N GLU A 42 13.00 -38.60 -17.33
CA GLU A 42 13.96 -38.66 -18.43
C GLU A 42 14.62 -37.29 -18.61
N GLN A 43 15.90 -37.29 -18.97
CA GLN A 43 16.59 -36.07 -19.39
C GLN A 43 16.25 -35.77 -20.86
N LYS A 44 14.99 -35.42 -21.14
CA LYS A 44 14.61 -34.83 -22.44
C LYS A 44 15.08 -33.39 -22.48
N SER A 45 15.57 -32.94 -23.63
CA SER A 45 15.99 -31.55 -23.87
C SER A 45 14.88 -30.61 -23.38
N THR A 46 15.18 -29.81 -22.37
CA THR A 46 14.24 -28.85 -21.82
C THR A 46 13.79 -27.90 -22.92
N SER A 47 12.48 -27.62 -22.96
CA SER A 47 11.92 -26.58 -23.84
C SER A 47 12.74 -25.29 -23.68
N HIS A 48 13.34 -24.82 -24.78
CA HIS A 48 14.08 -23.56 -24.83
C HIS A 48 13.12 -22.36 -24.86
N ASN A 49 12.27 -22.24 -23.84
CA ASN A 49 11.50 -21.03 -23.63
C ASN A 49 12.34 -20.05 -22.81
N PRO A 50 12.72 -18.88 -23.35
CA PRO A 50 13.53 -17.90 -22.62
C PRO A 50 12.82 -17.32 -21.39
N ARG A 51 11.49 -17.48 -21.27
CA ARG A 51 10.72 -17.09 -20.08
C ARG A 51 10.64 -18.21 -19.03
N SER A 52 11.20 -19.38 -19.30
CA SER A 52 11.26 -20.48 -18.34
C SER A 52 12.55 -20.39 -17.53
N THR A 53 12.42 -20.33 -16.22
CA THR A 53 13.53 -20.30 -15.26
C THR A 53 13.48 -21.52 -14.36
N VAL A 54 14.55 -21.78 -13.62
CA VAL A 54 14.54 -22.83 -12.58
C VAL A 54 13.37 -22.63 -11.62
N GLY A 55 13.12 -21.39 -11.20
CA GLY A 55 12.04 -21.06 -10.26
C GLY A 55 10.63 -21.31 -10.80
N THR A 56 10.41 -21.18 -12.12
CA THR A 56 9.11 -21.52 -12.72
C THR A 56 8.94 -23.02 -12.93
N ILE A 57 10.03 -23.75 -13.21
CA ILE A 57 10.00 -25.20 -13.39
C ILE A 57 9.75 -25.90 -12.04
N THR A 58 10.33 -25.39 -10.96
CA THR A 58 10.17 -25.94 -9.61
C THR A 58 8.99 -25.35 -8.84
N GLU A 59 8.21 -24.47 -9.47
CA GLU A 59 7.10 -23.70 -8.85
C GLU A 59 7.51 -22.80 -7.67
N VAL A 60 8.80 -22.76 -7.30
CA VAL A 60 9.33 -21.89 -6.23
C VAL A 60 9.01 -20.43 -6.49
N HIS A 61 9.02 -19.99 -7.75
CA HIS A 61 8.65 -18.62 -8.11
C HIS A 61 7.19 -18.31 -7.78
N ASP A 62 6.26 -19.26 -7.91
CA ASP A 62 4.85 -19.04 -7.57
C ASP A 62 4.65 -18.88 -6.07
N TYR A 63 5.40 -19.62 -5.26
CA TYR A 63 5.43 -19.42 -3.80
C TYR A 63 6.07 -18.09 -3.42
N LEU A 64 7.16 -17.68 -4.09
CA LEU A 64 7.78 -16.37 -3.85
C LEU A 64 6.79 -15.24 -4.16
N ARG A 65 6.06 -15.32 -5.28
CA ARG A 65 5.04 -14.33 -5.64
C ARG A 65 3.96 -14.20 -4.56
N LEU A 66 3.52 -15.33 -4.00
CA LEU A 66 2.55 -15.34 -2.90
C LEU A 66 3.15 -14.73 -1.62
N LEU A 67 4.40 -15.07 -1.29
CA LEU A 67 5.14 -14.53 -0.14
C LEU A 67 5.25 -13.00 -0.24
N TYR A 68 5.71 -12.48 -1.38
CA TYR A 68 5.84 -11.03 -1.59
C TYR A 68 4.49 -10.31 -1.56
N ALA A 69 3.42 -10.93 -2.06
CA ALA A 69 2.09 -10.33 -2.02
C ALA A 69 1.50 -10.29 -0.60
N ARG A 70 1.74 -11.31 0.23
CA ARG A 70 1.11 -11.45 1.55
C ARG A 70 1.92 -10.86 2.71
N ALA A 71 3.25 -10.96 2.64
CA ALA A 71 4.15 -10.56 3.71
C ALA A 71 5.15 -9.47 3.28
N GLY A 72 5.17 -9.09 2.00
CA GLY A 72 6.02 -8.02 1.52
C GLY A 72 5.54 -6.66 2.03
N THR A 73 6.47 -5.88 2.59
CA THR A 73 6.24 -4.46 2.89
C THR A 73 6.74 -3.64 1.70
N PRO A 74 5.86 -2.97 0.94
CA PRO A 74 6.28 -2.14 -0.18
C PRO A 74 6.93 -0.85 0.33
N HIS A 75 7.89 -0.30 -0.40
CA HIS A 75 8.61 0.93 -0.03
C HIS A 75 8.61 1.94 -1.21
N CYS A 76 8.57 3.26 -0.95
CA CYS A 76 8.75 4.26 -2.03
C CYS A 76 10.19 4.13 -2.58
N PRO A 77 10.38 4.03 -3.91
CA PRO A 77 11.72 3.89 -4.50
C PRO A 77 12.62 5.10 -4.27
N GLU A 78 12.05 6.30 -4.11
CA GLU A 78 12.81 7.54 -3.88
C GLU A 78 13.15 7.75 -2.39
N HIS A 79 12.20 7.46 -1.50
CA HIS A 79 12.29 7.84 -0.08
C HIS A 79 12.59 6.66 0.85
N GLY A 80 12.40 5.42 0.41
CA GLY A 80 12.62 4.22 1.23
C GLY A 80 11.65 4.05 2.41
N ILE A 81 10.56 4.81 2.45
CA ILE A 81 9.54 4.76 3.52
C ILE A 81 8.59 3.59 3.24
N PRO A 82 8.20 2.79 4.26
CA PRO A 82 7.20 1.74 4.10
C PRO A 82 5.85 2.32 3.70
N LEU A 83 5.26 1.77 2.64
CA LEU A 83 3.92 2.09 2.19
C LEU A 83 2.99 1.10 2.90
N ALA A 84 2.18 1.60 3.83
CA ALA A 84 1.20 0.78 4.54
C ALA A 84 -0.19 1.35 4.27
N ALA A 85 -1.06 0.53 3.70
CA ALA A 85 -2.49 0.81 3.66
C ALA A 85 -3.08 0.43 5.02
N GLN A 86 -3.81 1.35 5.64
CA GLN A 86 -4.52 1.12 6.89
C GLN A 86 -6.02 1.24 6.67
N THR A 87 -6.80 0.50 7.46
CA THR A 87 -8.25 0.67 7.49
C THR A 87 -8.63 1.86 8.37
N VAL A 88 -9.80 2.46 8.13
CA VAL A 88 -10.32 3.55 8.98
C VAL A 88 -10.35 3.13 10.45
N SER A 89 -10.76 1.89 10.75
CA SER A 89 -10.75 1.36 12.12
C SER A 89 -9.35 1.35 12.74
N GLN A 90 -8.33 0.92 11.99
CA GLN A 90 -6.94 0.94 12.47
C GLN A 90 -6.43 2.37 12.70
N MET A 91 -6.78 3.31 11.81
CA MET A 91 -6.43 4.72 11.97
C MET A 91 -7.09 5.34 13.21
N VAL A 92 -8.36 5.02 13.46
CA VAL A 92 -9.10 5.48 14.63
C VAL A 92 -8.50 4.88 15.91
N ASP A 93 -8.20 3.59 15.92
CA ASP A 93 -7.58 2.93 17.07
C ASP A 93 -6.18 3.51 17.35
N ALA A 94 -5.39 3.80 16.30
CA ALA A 94 -4.10 4.48 16.43
C ALA A 94 -4.24 5.92 16.96
N ALA A 95 -5.25 6.68 16.50
CA ALA A 95 -5.53 8.03 16.98
C ALA A 95 -6.04 8.05 18.43
N LEU A 96 -6.77 7.01 18.85
CA LEU A 96 -7.22 6.83 20.24
C LEU A 96 -6.09 6.40 21.18
N ALA A 97 -5.04 5.78 20.65
CA ALA A 97 -3.83 5.41 21.41
C ALA A 97 -2.88 6.60 21.65
N LEU A 98 -3.17 7.77 21.08
CA LEU A 98 -2.42 9.00 21.34
C LEU A 98 -2.68 9.55 22.75
N ASP A 99 -1.80 10.45 23.19
CA ASP A 99 -1.90 11.09 24.50
C ASP A 99 -3.24 11.86 24.65
N ALA A 100 -4.03 11.44 25.64
CA ALA A 100 -5.39 11.93 25.90
C ALA A 100 -5.41 13.36 26.47
N ASP A 101 -4.32 13.81 27.08
CA ASP A 101 -4.22 15.15 27.67
C ASP A 101 -3.94 16.23 26.61
N ARG A 102 -3.40 15.81 25.46
CA ARG A 102 -3.04 16.69 24.33
C ARG A 102 -4.21 16.90 23.37
N ARG A 103 -4.22 18.05 22.71
CA ARG A 103 -5.20 18.37 21.67
C ARG A 103 -4.64 18.04 20.29
N TRP A 104 -5.35 17.18 19.57
CA TRP A 104 -4.97 16.74 18.24
C TRP A 104 -5.87 17.36 17.18
N MET A 105 -5.30 17.57 15.99
CA MET A 105 -6.00 18.07 14.82
C MET A 105 -5.88 17.07 13.67
N LEU A 106 -7.02 16.70 13.10
CA LEU A 106 -7.11 15.90 11.89
C LEU A 106 -7.15 16.82 10.67
N LEU A 107 -6.23 16.58 9.75
CA LEU A 107 -5.98 17.37 8.55
C LEU A 107 -6.11 16.49 7.31
N ALA A 108 -6.71 17.04 6.26
CA ALA A 108 -6.77 16.43 4.94
C ALA A 108 -5.84 17.20 3.98
N PRO A 109 -4.73 16.60 3.49
CA PRO A 109 -3.83 17.29 2.56
C PRO A 109 -4.45 17.36 1.17
N VAL A 110 -4.98 18.52 0.79
CA VAL A 110 -5.64 18.73 -0.51
C VAL A 110 -4.62 19.11 -1.59
N VAL A 111 -3.62 19.92 -1.22
CA VAL A 111 -2.55 20.33 -2.12
C VAL A 111 -1.21 20.19 -1.42
N ARG A 112 -0.22 19.61 -2.11
CA ARG A 112 1.10 19.33 -1.54
C ARG A 112 2.20 19.82 -2.47
N GLU A 113 2.97 20.80 -2.02
CA GLU A 113 4.11 21.35 -2.77
C GLU A 113 3.83 21.76 -4.23
N ARG A 114 2.59 22.13 -4.55
CA ARG A 114 2.23 22.55 -5.92
C ARG A 114 2.26 24.06 -6.05
N LYS A 115 2.77 24.54 -7.17
CA LYS A 115 2.76 25.97 -7.51
C LYS A 115 1.38 26.39 -7.99
N GLY A 116 0.90 27.54 -7.54
CA GLY A 116 -0.39 28.09 -7.97
C GLY A 116 -1.09 28.88 -6.86
N GLU A 117 -2.05 29.70 -7.24
CA GLU A 117 -2.89 30.47 -6.30
C GLU A 117 -3.99 29.62 -5.63
N HIS A 118 -4.32 28.47 -6.22
CA HIS A 118 -5.27 27.47 -5.70
C HIS A 118 -6.64 28.05 -5.27
N VAL A 119 -7.09 29.15 -5.87
CA VAL A 119 -8.37 29.83 -5.52
C VAL A 119 -9.56 28.87 -5.60
N GLN A 120 -9.62 28.05 -6.65
CA GLN A 120 -10.67 27.04 -6.85
C GLN A 120 -10.72 26.01 -5.71
N VAL A 121 -9.57 25.67 -5.11
CA VAL A 121 -9.50 24.73 -3.98
C VAL A 121 -10.14 25.37 -2.75
N PHE A 122 -9.85 26.64 -2.48
CA PHE A 122 -10.44 27.35 -1.35
C PHE A 122 -11.95 27.58 -1.50
N GLU A 123 -12.43 27.83 -2.72
CA GLU A 123 -13.86 27.89 -3.02
C GLU A 123 -14.54 26.54 -2.83
N ALA A 124 -13.93 25.46 -3.32
CA ALA A 124 -14.46 24.10 -3.15
C ALA A 124 -14.53 23.69 -1.68
N LEU A 125 -13.53 24.05 -0.86
CA LEU A 125 -13.54 23.81 0.58
C LEU A 125 -14.63 24.62 1.29
N ARG A 126 -14.84 25.89 0.91
CA ARG A 126 -15.94 26.72 1.44
C ARG A 126 -17.31 26.17 1.07
N ALA A 127 -17.49 25.73 -0.17
CA ALA A 127 -18.74 25.12 -0.63
C ALA A 127 -19.09 23.83 0.14
N GLN A 128 -18.09 23.11 0.64
CA GLN A 128 -18.26 21.92 1.47
C GLN A 128 -18.44 22.24 2.96
N GLY A 129 -18.40 23.52 3.35
CA GLY A 129 -18.65 23.97 4.72
C GLY A 129 -17.42 23.95 5.63
N PHE A 130 -16.21 23.80 5.10
CA PHE A 130 -15.00 23.95 5.90
C PHE A 130 -14.78 25.42 6.27
N VAL A 131 -14.41 25.67 7.53
CA VAL A 131 -14.15 27.03 8.04
C VAL A 131 -12.66 27.33 8.12
N ARG A 132 -11.82 26.30 8.31
CA ARG A 132 -10.39 26.45 8.56
C ARG A 132 -9.56 25.58 7.64
N ALA A 133 -8.45 26.14 7.18
CA ALA A 133 -7.42 25.43 6.45
C ALA A 133 -6.06 25.82 7.00
N ARG A 134 -5.09 24.92 6.90
CA ARG A 134 -3.70 25.16 7.21
C ARG A 134 -2.95 25.32 5.89
N VAL A 135 -2.37 26.49 5.70
CA VAL A 135 -1.61 26.85 4.49
C VAL A 135 -0.17 27.11 4.91
N ASP A 136 0.76 26.37 4.31
CA ASP A 136 2.20 26.43 4.59
C ASP A 136 2.56 26.36 6.09
N GLY A 137 1.78 25.57 6.84
CA GLY A 137 1.97 25.36 8.29
C GLY A 137 1.21 26.36 9.19
N THR A 138 0.62 27.41 8.63
CA THR A 138 -0.21 28.38 9.36
C THR A 138 -1.70 28.08 9.23
N VAL A 139 -2.41 27.99 10.35
CA VAL A 139 -3.87 27.82 10.36
C VAL A 139 -4.54 29.17 10.08
N VAL A 140 -5.30 29.25 8.99
CA VAL A 140 -6.04 30.42 8.55
C VAL A 140 -7.54 30.09 8.43
N ASP A 141 -8.38 31.08 8.68
CA ASP A 141 -9.81 30.96 8.39
C ASP A 141 -10.03 31.13 6.87
N LEU A 142 -10.91 30.31 6.29
CA LEU A 142 -11.16 30.24 4.84
C LEU A 142 -11.79 31.52 4.27
N ASP A 143 -12.37 32.36 5.12
CA ASP A 143 -12.92 33.67 4.76
C ASP A 143 -11.85 34.76 4.66
N ALA A 144 -10.70 34.57 5.32
CA ALA A 144 -9.60 35.53 5.37
C ALA A 144 -8.29 34.92 4.84
N VAL A 145 -8.38 34.13 3.75
CA VAL A 145 -7.20 33.50 3.14
C VAL A 145 -6.35 34.58 2.46
N PRO A 146 -5.06 34.71 2.82
CA PRO A 146 -4.15 35.61 2.13
C PRO A 146 -3.92 35.14 0.69
N ALA A 147 -3.82 36.08 -0.25
CA ALA A 147 -3.55 35.75 -1.65
C ALA A 147 -2.20 35.02 -1.78
N LEU A 148 -2.23 33.78 -2.26
CA LEU A 148 -1.03 32.97 -2.46
C LEU A 148 -0.24 33.43 -3.69
N THR A 149 1.05 33.12 -3.74
CA THR A 149 1.91 33.59 -4.83
C THR A 149 2.05 32.50 -5.89
N LEU A 150 1.65 32.80 -7.14
CA LEU A 150 1.60 31.84 -8.25
C LEU A 150 2.94 31.12 -8.55
N ARG A 151 4.08 31.71 -8.16
CA ARG A 151 5.43 31.15 -8.37
C ARG A 151 5.98 30.30 -7.22
N GLN A 152 5.35 30.32 -6.06
CA GLN A 152 5.81 29.57 -4.89
C GLN A 152 5.07 28.24 -4.77
N LYS A 153 5.73 27.24 -4.20
CA LYS A 153 5.10 25.97 -3.86
C LYS A 153 4.30 26.18 -2.59
N HIS A 154 3.03 25.78 -2.60
CA HIS A 154 2.15 25.88 -1.45
C HIS A 154 1.65 24.48 -1.05
N SER A 155 1.48 24.29 0.26
CA SER A 155 0.85 23.11 0.85
C SER A 155 -0.42 23.54 1.60
N ILE A 156 -1.55 22.97 1.21
CA ILE A 156 -2.89 23.31 1.72
C ILE A 156 -3.51 22.06 2.33
N GLU A 157 -3.81 22.14 3.61
CA GLU A 157 -4.39 21.07 4.41
C GLU A 157 -5.73 21.56 4.99
N ALA A 158 -6.84 20.91 4.68
CA ALA A 158 -8.14 21.26 5.27
C ALA A 158 -8.24 20.74 6.71
N VAL A 159 -8.71 21.57 7.64
CA VAL A 159 -8.93 21.15 9.03
C VAL A 159 -10.28 20.45 9.11
N VAL A 160 -10.28 19.14 9.32
CA VAL A 160 -11.50 18.33 9.35
C VAL A 160 -12.06 18.24 10.75
N ASP A 161 -11.23 17.86 11.73
CA ASP A 161 -11.66 17.75 13.12
C ASP A 161 -10.57 18.15 14.11
N ARG A 162 -10.99 18.52 15.32
CA ARG A 162 -10.15 18.78 16.49
C ARG A 162 -10.68 17.95 17.64
N PHE A 163 -9.83 17.11 18.21
CA PHE A 163 -10.26 16.16 19.21
C PHE A 163 -9.24 16.01 20.33
N ARG A 164 -9.71 15.49 21.46
CA ARG A 164 -8.88 14.92 22.53
C ARG A 164 -9.16 13.43 22.57
N PRO A 165 -8.15 12.54 22.52
CA PRO A 165 -8.35 11.10 22.49
C PRO A 165 -9.22 10.65 23.66
N ARG A 166 -10.44 10.21 23.36
CA ARG A 166 -11.39 9.65 24.32
C ARG A 166 -12.13 8.49 23.66
N PRO A 167 -12.37 7.37 24.36
CA PRO A 167 -12.98 6.19 23.77
C PRO A 167 -14.39 6.45 23.20
N GLU A 168 -15.12 7.40 23.77
CA GLU A 168 -16.46 7.80 23.34
C GLU A 168 -16.48 8.45 21.94
N LEU A 169 -15.34 8.98 21.47
CA LEU A 169 -15.24 9.67 20.19
C LEU A 169 -15.03 8.73 18.99
N LYS A 170 -15.01 7.41 19.20
CA LYS A 170 -14.67 6.43 18.16
C LYS A 170 -15.53 6.59 16.88
N GLN A 171 -16.84 6.73 17.03
CA GLN A 171 -17.75 6.86 15.89
C GLN A 171 -17.53 8.18 15.13
N ARG A 172 -17.43 9.30 15.85
CA ARG A 172 -17.15 10.62 15.26
C ARG A 172 -15.79 10.66 14.55
N LEU A 173 -14.77 10.04 15.15
CA LEU A 173 -13.44 9.97 14.54
C LEU A 173 -13.48 9.16 13.25
N ALA A 174 -14.23 8.05 13.19
CA ALA A 174 -14.38 7.27 11.96
C ALA A 174 -14.97 8.12 10.82
N GLU A 175 -16.06 8.85 11.07
CA GLU A 175 -16.67 9.77 10.09
C GLU A 175 -15.71 10.88 9.65
N SER A 176 -14.91 11.39 10.60
CA SER A 176 -13.91 12.43 10.34
C SER A 176 -12.75 11.90 9.49
N PHE A 177 -12.26 10.69 9.76
CA PHE A 177 -11.23 10.03 8.94
C PHE A 177 -11.74 9.72 7.55
N GLU A 178 -12.97 9.23 7.38
CA GLU A 178 -13.56 9.03 6.06
C GLU A 178 -13.64 10.33 5.25
N THR A 179 -14.04 11.41 5.91
CA THR A 179 -14.09 12.75 5.30
C THR A 179 -12.69 13.23 4.90
N ALA A 180 -11.70 13.06 5.79
CA ALA A 180 -10.32 13.46 5.53
C ALA A 180 -9.70 12.67 4.38
N LEU A 181 -9.87 11.34 4.36
CA LEU A 181 -9.38 10.48 3.30
C LEU A 181 -10.04 10.79 1.94
N ARG A 182 -11.33 11.15 1.93
CA ARG A 182 -12.03 11.54 0.69
C ARG A 182 -11.46 12.84 0.11
N LEU A 183 -11.13 13.80 0.96
CA LEU A 183 -10.57 15.09 0.57
C LEU A 183 -9.09 15.02 0.19
N GLY A 184 -8.31 14.21 0.91
CA GLY A 184 -6.87 14.05 0.71
C GLY A 184 -6.49 12.89 -0.21
N GLU A 185 -7.39 12.45 -1.09
CA GLU A 185 -7.19 11.34 -2.05
C GLU A 185 -6.63 10.04 -1.44
N GLY A 186 -7.02 9.74 -0.19
CA GLY A 186 -6.59 8.57 0.57
C GLY A 186 -5.51 8.83 1.62
N LEU A 187 -5.13 10.10 1.84
CA LEU A 187 -4.20 10.51 2.90
C LEU A 187 -4.92 11.33 3.98
N ALA A 188 -4.49 11.13 5.22
CA ALA A 188 -4.91 11.93 6.37
C ALA A 188 -3.70 12.22 7.26
N LEU A 189 -3.67 13.38 7.89
CA LEU A 189 -2.58 13.85 8.73
C LEU A 189 -3.12 14.16 10.13
N VAL A 190 -2.43 13.70 11.17
CA VAL A 190 -2.75 14.04 12.55
C VAL A 190 -1.57 14.79 13.15
N ILE A 191 -1.85 15.98 13.67
CA ILE A 191 -0.84 16.84 14.31
C ILE A 191 -1.24 17.16 15.74
N ASP A 192 -0.24 17.29 16.59
CA ASP A 192 -0.38 17.83 17.94
C ASP A 192 -0.48 19.37 17.87
N MET A 193 -1.54 19.94 18.43
CA MET A 193 -1.71 21.39 18.52
C MET A 193 -0.87 22.02 19.64
N ASP A 194 -0.56 21.25 20.68
CA ASP A 194 0.10 21.74 21.88
C ASP A 194 1.64 21.66 21.78
N ALA A 195 2.18 21.01 20.73
CA ALA A 195 3.62 20.88 20.45
C ALA A 195 4.37 22.23 20.26
N GLY A 196 3.66 23.35 20.14
CA GLY A 196 4.23 24.69 20.07
C GLY A 196 4.33 25.44 21.41
N GLN A 197 3.83 24.87 22.51
CA GLN A 197 3.84 25.53 23.83
C GLN A 197 4.84 24.93 24.84
N GLU A 198 5.41 23.75 24.55
CA GLU A 198 6.50 23.18 25.35
C GLU A 198 7.86 23.64 24.81
N SER A 199 8.31 24.82 25.24
CA SER A 199 9.75 25.10 25.27
C SER A 199 10.43 24.14 26.29
N PRO A 200 11.67 23.68 26.01
CA PRO A 200 12.21 22.45 26.55
C PRO A 200 12.62 22.61 28.02
N SER A 201 11.98 21.87 28.93
CA SER A 201 12.59 21.58 30.23
C SER A 201 13.21 20.19 30.21
N ALA A 202 14.54 20.18 30.30
CA ALA A 202 15.44 19.06 30.45
C ALA A 202 14.89 17.78 31.11
N ALA A 203 15.01 16.65 30.41
CA ALA A 203 15.39 15.31 30.87
C ALA A 203 15.37 14.40 29.63
N GLY A 204 16.45 13.87 29.08
CA GLY A 204 17.42 13.01 29.75
C GLY A 204 16.98 11.54 29.63
N GLY A 205 17.22 10.90 28.48
CA GLY A 205 16.99 9.44 28.34
C GLY A 205 17.00 8.97 26.88
N SER A 206 17.93 8.08 26.56
CA SER A 206 18.31 7.61 25.23
C SER A 206 17.29 6.71 24.52
N ALA A 207 17.10 6.89 23.22
CA ALA A 207 16.87 5.81 22.26
C ALA A 207 17.31 6.24 20.85
N LEU A 208 17.88 5.30 20.09
CA LEU A 208 18.77 5.48 18.95
C LEU A 208 18.25 6.34 17.77
N PRO A 209 19.16 6.96 16.99
CA PRO A 209 18.84 7.69 15.78
C PRO A 209 18.76 6.75 14.57
N THR A 210 17.68 6.83 13.80
CA THR A 210 17.61 6.22 12.46
C THR A 210 17.54 7.33 11.42
N ILE A 211 18.74 7.67 10.93
CA ILE A 211 19.12 8.25 9.64
C ILE A 211 18.18 9.26 8.97
N ALA A 212 18.65 10.50 9.03
CA ALA A 212 18.23 11.67 8.26
C ALA A 212 18.52 11.53 6.76
N GLY A 213 17.57 12.00 5.95
CA GLY A 213 17.74 12.30 4.52
C GLY A 213 17.01 13.59 4.18
N ARG A 214 17.65 14.74 4.48
CA ARG A 214 17.37 16.12 4.03
C ARG A 214 15.98 16.39 3.41
N ALA A 215 15.02 16.78 4.23
CA ALA A 215 13.97 17.71 3.84
C ALA A 215 14.31 19.08 4.44
N GLY A 216 14.18 20.14 3.64
CA GLY A 216 14.49 21.51 4.02
C GLY A 216 13.73 21.93 5.28
N ALA A 217 14.36 22.81 6.05
CA ALA A 217 13.90 23.32 7.33
C ALA A 217 12.40 23.69 7.32
N LEU A 218 11.56 22.78 7.82
CA LEU A 218 10.29 23.11 8.44
C LEU A 218 10.45 22.81 9.93
N ASP A 219 10.04 23.79 10.72
CA ASP A 219 10.11 23.87 12.17
C ASP A 219 10.03 22.53 12.89
N ALA A 220 10.85 22.38 13.94
CA ALA A 220 10.80 21.32 14.95
C ALA A 220 9.51 21.39 15.81
N ARG A 221 8.35 21.40 15.14
CA ARG A 221 7.01 21.20 15.68
C ARG A 221 6.69 19.72 15.43
N ALA A 222 6.09 19.04 16.42
CA ALA A 222 5.85 17.60 16.43
C ALA A 222 5.60 16.98 15.04
N ALA A 223 6.39 15.96 14.69
CA ALA A 223 6.31 15.31 13.39
C ALA A 223 4.86 14.83 13.14
N PRO A 224 4.23 15.20 12.01
CA PRO A 224 2.86 14.81 11.71
C PRO A 224 2.77 13.29 11.59
N GLN A 225 1.78 12.69 12.26
CA GLN A 225 1.45 11.29 12.01
C GLN A 225 0.64 11.19 10.72
N VAL A 226 1.16 10.45 9.75
CA VAL A 226 0.53 10.29 8.45
C VAL A 226 -0.20 8.95 8.38
N PHE A 227 -1.46 9.01 8.00
CA PHE A 227 -2.32 7.86 7.76
C PHE A 227 -2.63 7.78 6.27
N SER A 228 -2.61 6.57 5.72
CA SER A 228 -2.94 6.33 4.32
C SER A 228 -3.88 5.14 4.18
N SER A 229 -4.96 5.31 3.43
CA SER A 229 -5.86 4.21 3.05
C SER A 229 -5.39 3.46 1.79
N ARG A 230 -4.37 3.99 1.11
CA ARG A 230 -3.73 3.40 -0.08
C ARG A 230 -2.27 3.08 0.21
N TYR A 231 -1.63 2.23 -0.61
CA TYR A 231 -0.18 2.05 -0.59
C TYR A 231 0.53 3.26 -1.23
N SER A 232 0.29 4.46 -0.73
CA SER A 232 0.87 5.71 -1.23
C SER A 232 1.91 6.27 -0.28
N CYS A 233 2.90 6.94 -0.85
CA CYS A 233 3.94 7.54 -0.05
C CYS A 233 3.47 8.89 0.51
N PRO A 234 3.82 9.20 1.77
CA PRO A 234 3.51 10.48 2.36
C PRO A 234 4.41 11.61 1.88
N VAL A 235 5.34 11.40 0.93
CA VAL A 235 6.28 12.42 0.42
C VAL A 235 6.25 12.49 -1.10
N CYS A 236 6.41 11.34 -1.77
CA CYS A 236 6.24 11.20 -3.22
C CYS A 236 4.75 10.95 -3.55
N ASP A 237 4.20 11.46 -4.66
CA ASP A 237 2.84 11.08 -5.16
C ASP A 237 2.79 9.62 -5.68
N TYR A 238 3.81 8.81 -5.37
CA TYR A 238 3.89 7.40 -5.74
C TYR A 238 2.89 6.58 -4.94
N SER A 239 2.08 5.80 -5.65
CA SER A 239 1.13 4.86 -5.07
C SER A 239 1.22 3.51 -5.75
N LEU A 240 1.09 2.46 -4.96
CA LEU A 240 0.93 1.11 -5.44
C LEU A 240 -0.54 0.66 -5.30
N PRO A 241 -1.02 -0.18 -6.23
CA PRO A 241 -2.25 -0.92 -6.02
C PRO A 241 -2.05 -1.97 -4.91
N GLU A 242 -3.14 -2.63 -4.52
CA GLU A 242 -3.07 -3.75 -3.58
C GLU A 242 -2.09 -4.83 -4.07
N LEU A 243 -1.27 -5.35 -3.15
CA LEU A 243 -0.26 -6.34 -3.49
C LEU A 243 -0.89 -7.68 -3.85
N GLU A 244 -0.88 -8.00 -5.14
CA GLU A 244 -1.36 -9.27 -5.65
C GLU A 244 -0.23 -10.11 -6.26
N PRO A 245 -0.27 -11.45 -6.19
CA PRO A 245 0.78 -12.32 -6.75
C PRO A 245 1.04 -12.12 -8.25
N ARG A 246 0.08 -11.54 -8.99
CA ARG A 246 0.22 -11.23 -10.42
C ARG A 246 1.16 -10.04 -10.68
N LEU A 247 1.30 -9.11 -9.74
CA LEU A 247 2.26 -7.98 -9.82
C LEU A 247 3.71 -8.47 -9.81
N PHE A 248 3.96 -9.66 -9.26
CA PHE A 248 5.30 -10.25 -9.18
C PHE A 248 5.56 -11.28 -10.29
N SER A 249 4.69 -11.35 -11.31
CA SER A 249 4.83 -12.28 -12.43
C SER A 249 5.32 -11.57 -13.69
N PHE A 250 6.50 -11.92 -14.17
CA PHE A 250 7.05 -11.47 -15.45
C PHE A 250 6.34 -12.08 -16.68
N ASN A 251 5.44 -13.05 -16.45
CA ASN A 251 4.57 -13.64 -17.47
C ASN A 251 3.19 -12.96 -17.54
N SER A 252 2.89 -12.02 -16.63
CA SER A 252 1.68 -11.22 -16.65
C SER A 252 2.01 -9.79 -17.09
N PRO A 253 1.19 -9.13 -17.91
CA PRO A 253 1.40 -7.71 -18.27
C PRO A 253 1.38 -6.78 -17.05
N LEU A 254 0.79 -7.20 -15.92
CA LEU A 254 0.73 -6.42 -14.69
C LEU A 254 2.02 -6.46 -13.86
N GLY A 255 2.89 -7.44 -14.09
CA GLY A 255 4.15 -7.62 -13.35
C GLY A 255 5.39 -7.71 -14.25
N ALA A 256 5.20 -7.56 -15.56
CA ALA A 256 6.29 -7.45 -16.52
C ALA A 256 6.84 -6.02 -16.54
N CYS A 257 8.14 -5.89 -16.82
CA CYS A 257 8.84 -4.62 -16.98
C CYS A 257 8.39 -3.87 -18.26
#